data_AF-A0A7W4LLD1-F1
#
_entry.id   AF-A0A7W4LLD1-F1
#
_cell.length_a   1.000
_cell.length_b   1.000
_cell.length_c   1.000
_cell.angle_alpha   90.00
_cell.angle_beta   90.00
_cell.angle_gamma   90.00
#
_symmetry.space_group_name_H-M   'P 1'
#
loop_
_entity.id
_entity.type
_entity.pdbx_description
1 polymer ?
#
loop_
_entity_poly.entity_id
_entity_poly.type
_entity_poly.pdbx_seq_one_letter_code
_entity_poly.pdbx_strand_id
1 'polypeptide(L)'
;MLRSLLALALCCSVLAAQAQVYTWVDANGQKHYGNMPPTPEQPIEAVEIRATSPGSAPAAPVAAPEAEPQAASPNPESTEQSASQAPSSQKMCSDALRWTASDIPNLQEIGRERRRQGKISQSQYQKAMSALDQVKTTVTMPNCLASSGDDRRQFECLSQGLGIAVCSGALSEALNKL
;
A
#
# COMPACT_ATOMS: atom_id res chain seq x y z
N MET A 1 47.79 -24.35 10.71
CA MET A 1 46.64 -24.91 11.44
C MET A 1 45.87 -23.84 12.24
N LEU A 2 46.56 -22.98 13.00
CA LEU A 2 45.92 -21.90 13.79
C LEU A 2 45.08 -20.89 12.98
N ARG A 3 45.49 -20.59 11.74
CA ARG A 3 44.75 -19.69 10.81
C ARG A 3 43.42 -20.29 10.31
N SER A 4 43.36 -21.62 10.15
CA SER A 4 42.12 -22.32 9.75
C SER A 4 41.10 -22.37 10.89
N LEU A 5 41.57 -22.48 12.14
CA LEU A 5 40.72 -22.45 13.32
C LEU A 5 40.11 -21.07 13.56
N LEU A 6 40.85 -20.00 13.25
CA LEU A 6 40.36 -18.62 13.36
C LEU A 6 39.28 -18.31 12.30
N ALA A 7 39.44 -18.83 11.07
CA ALA A 7 38.44 -18.70 10.02
C ALA A 7 37.15 -19.49 10.32
N LEU A 8 37.28 -20.68 10.93
CA LEU A 8 36.14 -21.50 11.32
C LEU A 8 35.38 -20.89 12.51
N ALA A 9 36.09 -20.27 13.46
CA ALA A 9 35.48 -19.56 14.59
C ALA A 9 34.72 -18.30 14.16
N LEU A 10 35.17 -17.61 13.12
CA LEU A 10 34.50 -16.40 12.59
C LEU A 10 33.22 -16.72 11.79
N CYS A 11 33.09 -17.94 11.23
CA CYS A 11 31.88 -18.36 10.52
C CYS A 11 30.71 -18.75 11.45
N CYS A 12 30.96 -19.04 12.73
CA CYS A 12 29.92 -19.50 13.67
C CYS A 12 29.18 -18.37 14.41
N SER A 13 29.50 -17.09 14.18
CA SER A 13 28.91 -15.96 14.92
C SER A 13 27.59 -15.42 14.35
N VAL A 14 26.99 -16.07 13.35
CA VAL A 14 25.65 -15.69 12.83
C VAL A 14 24.58 -16.49 13.59
N LEU A 15 24.41 -16.22 14.89
CA LEU A 15 23.23 -16.70 15.60
C LEU A 15 22.01 -15.91 15.12
N ALA A 16 21.03 -16.62 14.59
CA ALA A 16 19.79 -16.09 14.06
C ALA A 16 19.03 -15.26 15.12
N ALA A 17 18.82 -13.99 14.83
CA ALA A 17 17.83 -13.18 15.53
C ALA A 17 16.44 -13.72 15.16
N GLN A 18 15.81 -14.47 16.07
CA GLN A 18 14.41 -14.88 15.94
C GLN A 18 13.55 -13.61 16.06
N ALA A 19 13.13 -13.03 14.94
CA ALA A 19 12.19 -11.91 14.93
C ALA A 19 10.82 -12.43 15.35
N GLN A 20 10.51 -12.31 16.64
CA GLN A 20 9.17 -12.63 17.16
C GLN A 20 8.20 -11.54 16.72
N VAL A 21 7.18 -11.93 15.95
CA VAL A 21 6.09 -11.05 15.56
C VAL A 21 4.90 -11.33 16.48
N TYR A 22 4.54 -10.33 17.27
CA TYR A 22 3.39 -10.37 18.18
C TYR A 22 2.16 -9.86 17.46
N THR A 23 0.99 -10.39 17.80
CA THR A 23 -0.30 -9.85 17.38
C THR A 23 -1.13 -9.44 18.59
N TRP A 24 -1.82 -8.29 18.49
CA TRP A 24 -2.74 -7.82 19.51
C TRP A 24 -3.94 -7.14 18.86
N VAL A 25 -5.02 -6.99 19.63
CA VAL A 25 -6.23 -6.28 19.20
C VAL A 25 -6.30 -5.00 20.00
N ASP A 26 -6.41 -3.84 19.34
CA ASP A 26 -6.53 -2.57 20.02
C ASP A 26 -7.95 -2.31 20.56
N ALA A 27 -8.14 -1.19 21.26
CA ALA A 27 -9.43 -0.80 21.84
C ALA A 27 -10.57 -0.64 20.80
N ASN A 28 -10.24 -0.50 19.51
CA ASN A 28 -11.20 -0.37 18.42
C ASN A 28 -11.48 -1.72 17.72
N GLY A 29 -10.92 -2.83 18.23
CA GLY A 29 -11.08 -4.15 17.63
C GLY A 29 -10.16 -4.39 16.43
N GLN A 30 -9.18 -3.52 16.16
CA GLN A 30 -8.27 -3.67 15.03
C GLN A 30 -7.08 -4.55 15.41
N LYS A 31 -6.77 -5.52 14.53
CA LYS A 31 -5.64 -6.43 14.70
C LYS A 31 -4.33 -5.77 14.24
N HIS A 32 -3.34 -5.77 15.11
CA HIS A 32 -2.00 -5.22 14.87
C HIS A 32 -0.93 -6.32 14.91
N TYR A 33 0.22 -6.04 14.30
CA TYR A 33 1.39 -6.92 14.25
C TYR A 33 2.67 -6.11 14.48
N GLY A 34 3.58 -6.60 15.33
CA GLY A 34 4.79 -5.85 15.67
C GLY A 34 5.88 -6.68 16.33
N ASN A 35 7.09 -6.13 16.35
CA ASN A 35 8.29 -6.72 16.95
C ASN A 35 8.54 -6.23 18.40
N MET A 36 7.66 -5.40 18.94
CA MET A 36 7.64 -4.99 20.35
C MET A 36 6.36 -5.50 21.02
N PRO A 37 6.44 -6.11 22.22
CA PRO A 37 5.25 -6.48 22.96
C PRO A 37 4.44 -5.22 23.32
N PRO A 38 3.09 -5.27 23.27
CA PRO A 38 2.27 -4.17 23.78
C PRO A 38 2.54 -3.95 25.27
N THR A 39 2.39 -2.71 25.74
CA THR A 39 2.49 -2.31 27.15
C THR A 39 1.74 -3.30 28.07
N PRO A 40 2.20 -3.52 29.32
CA PRO A 40 1.98 -4.74 30.12
C PRO A 40 0.53 -5.07 30.55
N GLU A 41 -0.49 -4.42 29.99
CA GLU A 41 -1.89 -4.58 30.38
C GLU A 41 -2.76 -5.34 29.36
N GLN A 42 -2.18 -5.93 28.31
CA GLN A 42 -2.96 -6.71 27.33
C GLN A 42 -2.58 -8.19 27.33
N PRO A 43 -3.57 -9.11 27.36
CA PRO A 43 -3.32 -10.54 27.31
C PRO A 43 -2.70 -10.94 25.96
N ILE A 44 -1.59 -11.68 26.03
CA ILE A 44 -0.81 -12.11 24.87
C ILE A 44 -1.16 -13.58 24.57
N GLU A 45 -1.54 -13.88 23.34
CA GLU A 45 -1.68 -15.25 22.84
C GLU A 45 -0.56 -15.55 21.84
N ALA A 46 0.32 -16.50 22.19
CA ALA A 46 1.44 -16.89 21.34
C ALA A 46 0.96 -17.89 20.28
N VAL A 47 1.05 -17.53 19.00
CA VAL A 47 0.76 -18.42 17.88
C VAL A 47 2.04 -19.13 17.45
N GLU A 48 2.11 -20.45 17.66
CA GLU A 48 3.16 -21.28 17.06
C GLU A 48 2.89 -21.47 15.56
N ILE A 49 3.81 -20.97 14.73
CA ILE A 49 3.76 -21.22 13.29
C ILE A 49 4.26 -22.64 13.03
N ARG A 50 3.32 -23.59 12.82
CA ARG A 50 3.65 -24.89 12.23
C ARG A 50 3.87 -24.73 10.73
N ALA A 51 5.08 -25.05 10.28
CA ALA A 51 5.35 -25.21 8.85
C ALA A 51 4.69 -26.52 8.36
N THR A 52 3.64 -26.43 7.53
CA THR A 52 3.06 -27.59 6.86
C THR A 52 3.40 -27.58 5.37
N SER A 53 4.24 -28.54 5.00
CA SER A 53 4.46 -29.05 3.63
C SER A 53 3.16 -29.66 3.07
N PRO A 54 2.99 -29.76 1.74
CA PRO A 54 1.72 -30.10 1.12
C PRO A 54 1.48 -31.62 1.15
N GLY A 55 0.33 -32.05 1.67
CA GLY A 55 -0.04 -33.46 1.61
C GLY A 55 -1.32 -33.81 2.36
N SER A 56 -2.28 -34.34 1.60
CA SER A 56 -3.43 -35.16 2.00
C SER A 56 -4.70 -34.45 2.51
N ALA A 57 -5.67 -34.38 1.60
CA ALA A 57 -7.10 -34.50 1.92
C ALA A 57 -7.43 -35.92 2.42
N PRO A 58 -8.55 -36.07 3.15
CA PRO A 58 -9.68 -36.82 2.58
C PRO A 58 -11.05 -36.14 2.78
N ALA A 59 -12.01 -36.67 2.03
CA ALA A 59 -13.29 -36.10 1.63
C ALA A 59 -14.46 -36.23 2.65
N ALA A 60 -15.53 -35.49 2.31
CA ALA A 60 -16.83 -35.23 2.95
C ALA A 60 -17.73 -36.47 3.26
N PRO A 61 -18.95 -36.28 3.83
CA PRO A 61 -20.12 -36.06 2.94
C PRO A 61 -21.22 -35.07 3.42
N VAL A 62 -21.68 -34.27 2.45
CA VAL A 62 -23.05 -33.90 2.00
C VAL A 62 -24.23 -33.76 3.00
N ALA A 63 -24.88 -32.58 2.98
CA ALA A 63 -26.36 -32.46 2.88
C ALA A 63 -26.75 -31.06 2.33
N ALA A 64 -27.30 -31.03 1.11
CA ALA A 64 -28.14 -29.96 0.57
C ALA A 64 -29.61 -30.44 0.58
N PRO A 65 -30.61 -29.55 0.42
CA PRO A 65 -31.22 -29.49 -0.91
C PRO A 65 -31.54 -28.07 -1.40
N GLU A 66 -31.07 -27.84 -2.63
CA GLU A 66 -31.67 -27.18 -3.79
C GLU A 66 -33.09 -26.56 -3.69
N ALA A 67 -33.18 -25.30 -4.14
CA ALA A 67 -34.30 -24.80 -4.95
C ALA A 67 -33.85 -23.56 -5.78
N GLU A 68 -33.80 -23.73 -7.09
CA GLU A 68 -33.84 -22.68 -8.14
C GLU A 68 -35.00 -23.09 -9.11
N PRO A 69 -35.44 -22.32 -10.13
CA PRO A 69 -35.05 -20.97 -10.56
C PRO A 69 -36.24 -20.07 -10.97
N GLN A 70 -36.09 -18.74 -10.95
CA GLN A 70 -36.81 -17.86 -11.90
C GLN A 70 -35.91 -16.71 -12.37
N ALA A 71 -35.51 -16.81 -13.63
CA ALA A 71 -34.92 -15.75 -14.41
C ALA A 71 -36.00 -14.79 -14.94
N ALA A 72 -35.76 -13.48 -14.85
CA ALA A 72 -35.94 -12.52 -15.94
C ALA A 72 -35.52 -11.11 -15.48
N SER A 73 -34.42 -10.63 -16.03
CA SER A 73 -34.10 -9.20 -16.16
C SER A 73 -34.90 -8.62 -17.36
N PRO A 74 -35.12 -7.29 -17.50
CA PRO A 74 -34.03 -6.32 -17.57
C PRO A 74 -34.27 -4.96 -16.85
N ASN A 75 -33.15 -4.36 -16.42
CA ASN A 75 -32.99 -2.95 -16.00
C ASN A 75 -33.05 -2.00 -17.24
N PRO A 76 -32.98 -0.65 -17.17
CA PRO A 76 -32.72 0.21 -16.00
C PRO A 76 -33.58 1.50 -15.90
N GLU A 77 -33.84 2.00 -14.69
CA GLU A 77 -34.02 3.45 -14.52
C GLU A 77 -33.28 3.93 -13.28
N SER A 78 -32.25 4.71 -13.57
CA SER A 78 -31.49 5.58 -12.70
C SER A 78 -32.35 6.22 -11.60
N THR A 79 -31.88 6.16 -10.37
CA THR A 79 -31.70 7.28 -9.42
C THR A 79 -31.70 6.69 -8.03
N GLU A 80 -30.56 6.18 -7.56
CA GLU A 80 -30.28 6.01 -6.12
C GLU A 80 -28.85 5.48 -5.93
N GLN A 81 -27.86 6.34 -6.13
CA GLN A 81 -26.51 6.06 -5.66
C GLN A 81 -25.85 7.32 -5.11
N SER A 82 -26.36 7.79 -3.96
CA SER A 82 -25.72 8.87 -3.19
C SER A 82 -25.63 8.63 -1.68
N ALA A 83 -25.94 7.43 -1.15
CA ALA A 83 -25.97 7.25 0.31
C ALA A 83 -24.95 6.27 0.91
N SER A 84 -24.22 5.47 0.11
CA SER A 84 -23.40 4.37 0.67
C SER A 84 -21.90 4.41 0.33
N GLN A 85 -21.41 5.47 -0.32
CA GLN A 85 -19.99 5.59 -0.72
C GLN A 85 -19.08 6.32 0.29
N ALA A 86 -19.63 6.77 1.42
CA ALA A 86 -18.92 7.67 2.33
C ALA A 86 -17.65 7.05 2.99
N PRO A 87 -17.66 5.85 3.58
CA PRO A 87 -16.47 5.32 4.24
C PRO A 87 -15.42 4.80 3.25
N SER A 88 -15.81 4.22 2.12
CA SER A 88 -14.88 3.69 1.12
C SER A 88 -14.21 4.82 0.31
N SER A 89 -14.95 5.86 -0.09
CA SER A 89 -14.36 7.01 -0.79
C SER A 89 -13.46 7.83 0.11
N GLN A 90 -13.87 8.08 1.36
CA GLN A 90 -13.03 8.81 2.33
C GLN A 90 -11.71 8.07 2.58
N LYS A 91 -11.77 6.74 2.78
CA LYS A 91 -10.57 5.92 2.94
C LYS A 91 -9.67 5.97 1.71
N MET A 92 -10.22 5.74 0.52
CA MET A 92 -9.48 5.83 -0.75
C MET A 92 -8.78 7.19 -0.90
N CYS A 93 -9.50 8.29 -0.63
CA CYS A 93 -8.92 9.64 -0.68
C CYS A 93 -7.81 9.84 0.35
N SER A 94 -8.02 9.38 1.60
CA SER A 94 -6.99 9.46 2.64
C SER A 94 -5.72 8.69 2.28
N ASP A 95 -5.86 7.51 1.67
CA ASP A 95 -4.74 6.69 1.21
C ASP A 95 -4.01 7.34 0.04
N ALA A 96 -4.74 7.91 -0.93
CA ALA A 96 -4.14 8.65 -2.05
C ALA A 96 -3.32 9.85 -1.58
N LEU A 97 -3.84 10.62 -0.63
CA LEU A 97 -3.14 11.76 -0.03
C LEU A 97 -1.90 11.31 0.76
N ARG A 98 -2.03 10.25 1.56
CA ARG A 98 -0.91 9.68 2.35
C ARG A 98 0.25 9.27 1.45
N TRP A 99 -0.01 8.51 0.40
CA TRP A 99 1.02 8.09 -0.55
C TRP A 99 1.65 9.28 -1.26
N THR A 100 0.82 10.22 -1.74
CA THR A 100 1.31 11.43 -2.41
C THR A 100 2.19 12.29 -1.51
N ALA A 101 1.83 12.44 -0.23
CA ALA A 101 2.62 13.17 0.75
C ALA A 101 4.00 12.53 1.00
N SER A 102 4.10 11.20 0.88
CA SER A 102 5.36 10.47 0.98
C SER A 102 6.22 10.60 -0.29
N ASP A 103 5.61 10.54 -1.47
CA ASP A 103 6.33 10.49 -2.74
C ASP A 103 6.98 11.82 -3.11
N ILE A 104 6.29 12.93 -2.87
CA ILE A 104 6.76 14.25 -3.30
C ILE A 104 8.15 14.58 -2.74
N PRO A 105 8.41 14.54 -1.42
CA PRO A 105 9.74 14.86 -0.90
C PRO A 105 10.83 13.90 -1.44
N ASN A 106 10.50 12.63 -1.65
CA ASN A 106 11.42 11.66 -2.26
C ASN A 106 11.78 12.05 -3.71
N LEU A 107 10.77 12.39 -4.53
CA LEU A 107 10.98 12.81 -5.92
C LEU A 107 11.70 14.17 -6.02
N GLN A 108 11.45 15.08 -5.09
CA GLN A 108 12.21 16.33 -5.00
C GLN A 108 13.70 16.05 -4.75
N GLU A 109 14.02 15.13 -3.84
CA GLU A 109 15.42 14.76 -3.55
C GLU A 109 16.08 14.07 -4.75
N ILE A 110 15.39 13.11 -5.37
CA ILE A 110 15.87 12.45 -6.59
C ILE A 110 16.17 13.48 -7.68
N GLY A 111 15.28 14.45 -7.87
CA GLY A 111 15.48 15.54 -8.82
C GLY A 111 16.68 16.42 -8.51
N ARG A 112 16.86 16.79 -7.24
CA ARG A 112 18.03 17.55 -6.80
C ARG A 112 19.31 16.79 -7.10
N GLU A 113 19.35 15.50 -6.78
CA GLU A 113 20.53 14.69 -6.97
C GLU A 113 20.85 14.45 -8.44
N ARG A 114 19.85 14.14 -9.28
CA ARG A 114 20.04 14.05 -10.72
C ARG A 114 20.51 15.35 -11.35
N ARG A 115 20.08 16.51 -10.84
CA ARG A 115 20.62 17.81 -11.26
C ARG A 115 22.08 17.99 -10.89
N ARG A 116 22.46 17.68 -9.65
CA ARG A 116 23.85 17.75 -9.18
C ARG A 116 24.77 16.86 -10.00
N GLN A 117 24.28 15.67 -10.38
CA GLN A 117 25.00 14.71 -11.22
C GLN A 117 24.97 15.06 -12.73
N GLY A 118 24.31 16.16 -13.14
CA GLY A 118 24.20 16.56 -14.54
C GLY A 118 23.32 15.63 -15.41
N LYS A 119 22.56 14.71 -14.80
CA LYS A 119 21.73 13.72 -15.50
C LYS A 119 20.46 14.31 -16.12
N ILE A 120 20.01 15.46 -15.62
CA ILE A 120 18.89 16.23 -16.17
C ILE A 120 19.29 17.70 -16.31
N SER A 121 18.69 18.41 -17.27
CA SER A 121 18.91 19.84 -17.49
C SER A 121 18.21 20.72 -16.44
N GLN A 122 18.58 22.00 -16.35
CA GLN A 122 17.93 22.96 -15.45
C GLN A 122 16.44 23.08 -15.77
N SER A 123 16.10 23.14 -17.06
CA SER A 123 14.71 23.23 -17.52
C SER A 123 13.92 21.95 -17.20
N GLN A 124 14.52 20.76 -17.34
CA GLN A 124 13.87 19.50 -16.97
C GLN A 124 13.55 19.45 -15.48
N TYR A 125 14.49 19.84 -14.62
CA TYR A 125 14.26 19.89 -13.18
C TYR A 125 13.19 20.92 -12.79
N GLN A 126 13.24 22.13 -13.36
CA GLN A 126 12.22 23.14 -13.08
C GLN A 126 10.82 22.67 -13.49
N LYS A 127 10.68 22.02 -14.65
CA LYS A 127 9.42 21.41 -15.08
C LYS A 127 8.95 20.33 -14.11
N ALA A 128 9.85 19.45 -13.68
CA ALA A 128 9.51 18.40 -12.73
C ALA A 128 9.11 18.96 -11.37
N MET A 129 9.81 19.97 -10.85
CA MET A 129 9.45 20.62 -9.58
C MET A 129 8.10 21.35 -9.68
N SER A 130 7.85 22.04 -10.80
CA SER A 130 6.55 22.67 -11.04
C SER A 130 5.42 21.64 -11.13
N ALA A 131 5.66 20.48 -11.73
CA ALA A 131 4.70 19.38 -11.77
C ALA A 131 4.42 18.84 -10.36
N LEU A 132 5.44 18.66 -9.53
CA LEU A 132 5.28 18.26 -8.13
C LEU A 132 4.49 19.29 -7.31
N ASP A 133 4.70 20.59 -7.56
CA ASP A 133 3.93 21.64 -6.89
C ASP A 133 2.47 21.67 -7.37
N GLN A 134 2.21 21.41 -8.66
CA GLN A 134 0.85 21.24 -9.16
C GLN A 134 0.17 20.01 -8.53
N VAL A 135 0.88 18.88 -8.35
CA VAL A 135 0.33 17.71 -7.65
C VAL A 135 -0.09 18.07 -6.23
N LYS A 136 0.67 18.89 -5.49
CA LYS A 136 0.29 19.32 -4.13
C LYS A 136 -1.02 20.11 -4.09
N THR A 137 -1.29 20.91 -5.12
CA THR A 137 -2.49 21.76 -5.16
C THR A 137 -3.71 21.01 -5.68
N THR A 138 -3.52 19.97 -6.50
CA THR A 138 -4.62 19.18 -7.06
C THR A 138 -4.98 17.96 -6.21
N VAL A 139 -3.99 17.29 -5.62
CA VAL A 139 -4.22 16.10 -4.78
C VAL A 139 -4.58 16.53 -3.35
N THR A 140 -5.84 16.92 -3.19
CA THR A 140 -6.42 17.35 -1.91
C THR A 140 -7.68 16.56 -1.59
N MET A 141 -8.08 16.55 -0.32
CA MET A 141 -9.28 15.82 0.11
C MET A 141 -10.55 16.33 -0.60
N PRO A 142 -10.81 17.66 -0.69
CA PRO A 142 -12.00 18.17 -1.39
C PRO A 142 -12.02 17.78 -2.87
N ASN A 143 -10.88 17.90 -3.56
CA ASN A 143 -10.79 17.54 -4.97
C ASN A 143 -11.01 16.04 -5.17
N CYS A 144 -10.48 15.20 -4.28
CA CYS A 144 -10.68 13.76 -4.34
C CYS A 144 -12.15 13.37 -4.11
N LEU A 145 -12.80 13.94 -3.10
CA LEU A 145 -14.19 13.62 -2.80
C LEU A 145 -15.15 14.12 -3.90
N ALA A 146 -14.84 15.25 -4.53
CA ALA A 146 -15.58 15.78 -5.67
C ALA A 146 -15.22 15.12 -7.01
N SER A 147 -14.16 14.29 -7.06
CA SER A 147 -13.66 13.71 -8.30
C SER A 147 -14.62 12.69 -8.91
N SER A 148 -14.66 12.67 -10.25
CA SER A 148 -15.35 11.67 -11.07
C SER A 148 -14.53 11.40 -12.34
N GLY A 149 -14.91 10.40 -13.14
CA GLY A 149 -14.26 10.10 -14.41
C GLY A 149 -12.75 9.81 -14.29
N ASP A 150 -11.95 10.48 -15.11
CA ASP A 150 -10.48 10.32 -15.13
C ASP A 150 -9.83 10.74 -13.80
N ASP A 151 -10.29 11.83 -13.19
CA ASP A 151 -9.73 12.32 -11.92
C ASP A 151 -9.93 11.32 -10.79
N ARG A 152 -11.12 10.69 -10.71
CA ARG A 152 -11.38 9.63 -9.73
C ARG A 152 -10.44 8.44 -9.93
N ARG A 153 -10.22 8.02 -11.18
CA ARG A 153 -9.27 6.94 -11.51
C ARG A 153 -7.84 7.29 -11.12
N GLN A 154 -7.43 8.56 -11.24
CA GLN A 154 -6.14 9.02 -10.76
C GLN A 154 -6.02 8.90 -9.23
N PHE A 155 -7.03 9.31 -8.47
CA PHE A 155 -7.03 9.13 -7.00
C PHE A 155 -7.06 7.65 -6.60
N GLU A 156 -7.79 6.80 -7.32
CA GLU A 156 -7.78 5.35 -7.11
C GLU A 156 -6.38 4.75 -7.34
N CYS A 157 -5.71 5.13 -8.43
CA CYS A 157 -4.32 4.74 -8.71
C CYS A 157 -3.36 5.16 -7.58
N LEU A 158 -3.48 6.40 -7.11
CA LEU A 158 -2.67 6.91 -5.99
C LEU A 158 -2.97 6.18 -4.68
N SER A 159 -4.22 5.82 -4.41
CA SER A 159 -4.61 5.09 -3.20
C SER A 159 -3.99 3.70 -3.11
N GLN A 160 -3.65 3.11 -4.26
CA GLN A 160 -2.94 1.82 -4.36
C GLN A 160 -1.43 1.95 -4.14
N GLY A 161 -0.89 3.17 -4.02
CA GLY A 161 0.55 3.40 -3.77
C GLY A 161 1.43 3.19 -5.00
N LEU A 162 0.87 3.24 -6.22
CA LEU A 162 1.60 3.05 -7.48
C LEU A 162 2.54 4.21 -7.82
N GLY A 163 2.43 5.31 -7.10
CA GLY A 163 3.34 6.44 -7.14
C GLY A 163 2.88 7.57 -8.07
N ILE A 164 3.24 8.80 -7.71
CA ILE A 164 2.76 9.98 -8.46
C ILE A 164 3.29 10.04 -9.90
N ALA A 165 4.49 9.52 -10.19
CA ALA A 165 5.01 9.51 -11.57
C ALA A 165 4.14 8.65 -12.52
N VAL A 166 3.54 7.58 -11.99
CA VAL A 166 2.67 6.66 -12.73
C VAL A 166 1.25 7.21 -12.84
N CYS A 167 0.71 7.74 -11.74
CA CYS A 167 -0.70 8.12 -11.66
C CYS A 167 -1.02 9.55 -12.16
N SER A 168 -0.04 10.44 -12.37
CA SER A 168 -0.32 11.87 -12.59
C SER A 168 -0.68 12.28 -14.04
N GLY A 169 -1.13 11.34 -14.88
CA GLY A 169 -1.62 11.63 -16.23
C GLY A 169 -0.66 12.50 -17.05
N ALA A 170 -1.11 13.70 -17.43
CA ALA A 170 -0.32 14.66 -18.22
C ALA A 170 0.99 15.12 -17.56
N LEU A 171 1.11 15.02 -16.23
CA LEU A 171 2.33 15.37 -15.50
C LEU A 171 3.36 14.23 -15.49
N SER A 172 2.97 13.02 -15.89
CA SER A 172 3.85 11.84 -15.89
C SER A 172 5.14 12.05 -16.69
N GLU A 173 5.08 12.74 -17.84
CA GLU A 173 6.27 12.98 -18.66
C GLU A 173 7.32 13.81 -17.93
N ALA A 174 6.89 14.86 -17.20
CA ALA A 174 7.79 15.69 -16.41
C ALA A 174 8.38 14.92 -15.22
N LEU A 175 7.56 14.09 -14.57
CA LEU A 175 7.97 13.30 -13.40
C LEU A 175 8.87 12.11 -13.77
N ASN A 176 8.68 11.49 -14.93
CA ASN A 176 9.51 10.38 -15.42
C ASN A 176 10.95 10.78 -15.80
N LYS A 177 11.26 12.09 -15.80
CA LYS A 177 12.64 12.58 -15.96
C LYS A 177 13.41 12.59 -14.63
N LEU A 178 12.71 12.50 -13.49
CA LEU A 178 13.32 12.26 -12.18
C LEU A 178 13.77 10.79 -12.06
#